data_AF-A0A9X0DGP9-F1
#
_entry.id   AF-A0A9X0DGP9-F1
#
_cell.length_a   1.000
_cell.length_b   1.000
_cell.length_c   1.000
_cell.angle_alpha   90.00
_cell.angle_beta   90.00
_cell.angle_gamma   90.00
#
_symmetry.space_group_name_H-M   'P 1'
#
loop_
_entity.id
_entity.type
_entity.pdbx_description
1 polymer ?
#
loop_
_entity_poly.entity_id
_entity_poly.type
_entity_poly.pdbx_seq_one_letter_code
_entity_poly.pdbx_strand_id
1 'polypeptide(L)'
;MTQPIELRKDIYERRYENGTWIYSLIDYGKKLTTAECLRITHTAPAILSESRYHTKEELDKAGYHFMEGGEKHQFEAYHPDRPPSRFTTHLRLSERELHQCGLLEGLGELRQMALNPEFQTGLAATMKRRSANYPARKGMKYDIGVTRKPGHGAKKLQMAEILRRDEDGSRKEFFHRARILGQKLLDIWIPEYKDTHSFQDVEWHRNAAMTFGEETNTTLNSMQLNYTKQGTAVADSLKEKAHLRCDKDDQPTSYSIVFFMSNFDDGYCPGHFINNTWRTIFPASPFQVYIFSGRTWYYSAGAGAYPEWVGPGHPLRLPAPSVQLPTLDPLAASNKMGCNMVVYPTRRLLNPMFKEFNIEIWQPQGRHVFTNIQTQQEWKLRIFIKQEVMFKIVAALRTDELLQKHFPQWIRNWWWMITFAPDMFWHGAGDLLGDAEKSSSAYFNGLEEKLALDSTRDENNEQNTNATLQSNGRKKRAGPSKEDQAITREFSAYYESLSKEWECLRTTDPDWFVKRFWWIDPTTGAKTYPSRDMAVKTIALISAGPSKQLVDLEDDVAQAYDGFHGYKGETIFTEPESRAFDPAIDTVPVNPGWVPISC
;
A
#
# COMPACT_ATOMS: atom_id res chain seq x y z
N MET A 1 49.43 -7.50 13.15
CA MET A 1 48.55 -8.02 14.23
C MET A 1 47.13 -8.01 13.72
N THR A 2 46.60 -9.19 13.40
CA THR A 2 45.24 -9.41 12.93
C THR A 2 44.30 -9.31 14.13
N GLN A 3 43.47 -8.26 14.19
CA GLN A 3 42.34 -8.28 15.12
C GLN A 3 41.39 -9.41 14.67
N PRO A 4 40.92 -10.26 15.60
CA PRO A 4 39.91 -11.24 15.27
C PRO A 4 38.65 -10.47 14.88
N ILE A 5 38.13 -10.74 13.69
CA ILE A 5 36.80 -10.29 13.27
C ILE A 5 35.84 -10.96 14.26
N GLU A 6 35.39 -10.22 15.28
CA GLU A 6 34.29 -10.69 16.12
C GLU A 6 33.08 -10.90 15.19
N LEU A 7 32.77 -12.17 14.92
CA LEU A 7 31.52 -12.58 14.30
C LEU A 7 30.40 -11.91 15.08
N ARG A 8 29.77 -10.94 14.43
CA ARG A 8 28.67 -10.13 14.94
C ARG A 8 27.64 -11.06 15.58
N LYS A 9 27.47 -11.00 16.90
CA LYS A 9 26.42 -11.76 17.59
C LYS A 9 25.07 -11.36 17.00
N ASP A 10 24.40 -12.32 16.37
CA ASP A 10 23.02 -12.21 15.93
C ASP A 10 22.13 -11.85 17.14
N ILE A 11 21.05 -11.10 16.94
CA ILE A 11 20.10 -10.80 18.04
C ILE A 11 18.99 -11.84 18.14
N TYR A 12 18.86 -12.66 17.09
CA TYR A 12 17.93 -13.77 17.07
C TYR A 12 18.69 -15.07 17.24
N GLU A 13 18.19 -15.91 18.12
CA GLU A 13 18.43 -17.34 18.05
C GLU A 13 17.55 -17.91 16.94
N ARG A 14 18.14 -18.74 16.09
CA ARG A 14 17.47 -19.39 14.96
C ARG A 14 17.52 -20.89 15.13
N ARG A 15 16.38 -21.55 14.98
CA ARG A 15 16.27 -23.01 15.01
C ARG A 15 15.29 -23.50 13.95
N TYR A 16 15.50 -24.71 13.47
CA TYR A 16 14.63 -25.33 12.47
C TYR A 16 13.83 -26.45 13.11
N GLU A 17 12.51 -26.35 13.10
CA GLU A 17 11.58 -27.32 13.68
C GLU A 17 10.51 -27.65 12.65
N ASN A 18 10.33 -28.94 12.33
CA ASN A 18 9.21 -29.45 11.53
C ASN A 18 8.98 -28.68 10.20
N GLY A 19 10.05 -28.36 9.46
CA GLY A 19 9.95 -27.63 8.19
C GLY A 19 9.76 -26.12 8.32
N THR A 20 9.96 -25.56 9.51
CA THR A 20 9.79 -24.13 9.81
C THR A 20 11.01 -23.59 10.53
N TRP A 21 11.50 -22.43 10.08
CA TRP A 21 12.51 -21.66 10.82
C TRP A 21 11.84 -20.84 11.91
N ILE A 22 12.35 -20.93 13.13
CA ILE A 22 11.85 -20.18 14.29
C ILE A 22 12.94 -19.22 14.76
N TYR A 23 12.52 -17.96 14.93
CA TYR A 23 13.33 -16.86 15.37
C TYR A 23 12.87 -16.43 16.77
N SER A 24 13.80 -16.36 17.71
CA SER A 24 13.56 -15.92 19.09
C SER A 24 14.59 -14.84 19.44
N LEU A 25 14.22 -13.79 20.16
CA LEU A 25 15.21 -12.83 20.67
C LEU A 25 16.09 -13.51 21.71
N ILE A 26 17.42 -13.35 21.60
CA ILE A 26 18.38 -13.94 22.55
C ILE A 26 18.18 -13.40 23.97
N ASP A 27 17.80 -12.13 24.10
CA ASP A 27 17.48 -11.49 25.38
C ASP A 27 16.13 -10.78 25.24
N TYR A 28 15.04 -11.54 25.41
CA TYR A 28 13.68 -11.04 25.25
C TYR A 28 13.33 -9.96 26.30
N GLY A 29 13.92 -10.01 27.49
CA GLY A 29 13.70 -9.03 28.57
C GLY A 29 14.39 -7.69 28.32
N LYS A 30 15.49 -7.69 27.55
CA LYS A 30 16.17 -6.47 27.13
C LYS A 30 15.50 -5.88 25.89
N LYS A 31 14.91 -4.70 26.05
CA LYS A 31 14.58 -3.86 24.89
C LYS A 31 15.87 -3.48 24.17
N LEU A 32 16.01 -3.92 22.91
CA LEU A 32 17.12 -3.51 22.06
C LEU A 32 17.13 -1.99 21.90
N THR A 33 18.32 -1.39 21.98
CA THR A 33 18.46 0.05 21.72
C THR A 33 18.30 0.35 20.23
N THR A 34 17.86 1.57 19.89
CA THR A 34 17.78 2.05 18.51
C THR A 34 19.12 1.88 17.77
N ALA A 35 20.25 2.10 18.45
CA ALA A 35 21.58 1.93 17.85
C ALA A 35 21.91 0.46 17.55
N GLU A 36 21.60 -0.46 18.46
CA GLU A 36 21.78 -1.92 18.23
C GLU A 36 20.95 -2.37 17.04
N CYS A 37 19.68 -1.98 17.00
CA CYS A 37 18.80 -2.31 15.88
C CYS A 37 19.29 -1.68 14.57
N LEU A 38 19.66 -0.38 14.54
CA LEU A 38 20.15 0.30 13.32
C LEU A 38 21.39 -0.38 12.78
N ARG A 39 22.32 -0.75 13.66
CA ARG A 39 23.53 -1.49 13.27
C ARG A 39 23.10 -2.74 12.50
N ILE A 40 22.20 -3.54 13.07
CA ILE A 40 21.74 -4.80 12.49
C ILE A 40 21.03 -4.55 11.16
N THR A 41 20.07 -3.63 11.14
CA THR A 41 19.20 -3.44 9.98
C THR A 41 19.84 -2.62 8.87
N HIS A 42 20.90 -1.82 9.09
CA HIS A 42 21.44 -0.91 8.07
C HIS A 42 22.81 -1.30 7.47
N THR A 43 23.46 -2.36 7.97
CA THR A 43 24.67 -2.89 7.31
C THR A 43 24.30 -4.03 6.35
N ALA A 44 24.58 -3.84 5.07
CA ALA A 44 24.41 -4.82 4.00
C ALA A 44 25.79 -5.22 3.44
N PRO A 45 26.17 -6.51 3.47
CA PRO A 45 27.42 -6.97 2.85
C PRO A 45 27.44 -6.71 1.34
N ALA A 46 28.56 -6.20 0.83
CA ALA A 46 28.72 -5.85 -0.59
C ALA A 46 28.47 -7.06 -1.53
N ILE A 47 28.85 -8.26 -1.09
CA ILE A 47 28.65 -9.52 -1.82
C ILE A 47 27.19 -9.72 -2.25
N LEU A 48 26.21 -9.30 -1.45
CA LEU A 48 24.78 -9.49 -1.75
C LEU A 48 24.27 -8.60 -2.90
N SER A 49 25.11 -7.68 -3.39
CA SER A 49 24.79 -6.80 -4.51
C SER A 49 25.23 -7.35 -5.86
N GLU A 50 25.88 -8.52 -5.90
CA GLU A 50 26.34 -9.11 -7.16
C GLU A 50 25.18 -9.68 -7.98
N SER A 51 25.31 -9.61 -9.31
CA SER A 51 24.29 -10.06 -10.26
C SER A 51 24.39 -11.55 -10.60
N ARG A 52 24.44 -12.39 -9.56
CA ARG A 52 24.50 -13.86 -9.65
C ARG A 52 24.00 -14.49 -8.36
N TYR A 53 23.70 -15.78 -8.39
CA TYR A 53 23.46 -16.51 -7.15
C TYR A 53 24.70 -16.54 -6.25
N HIS A 54 24.45 -16.72 -4.96
CA HIS A 54 25.47 -16.86 -3.92
C HIS A 54 25.59 -18.31 -3.48
N THR A 55 26.80 -18.76 -3.19
CA THR A 55 27.00 -20.07 -2.56
C THR A 55 26.60 -20.02 -1.09
N LYS A 56 26.35 -21.19 -0.50
CA LYS A 56 26.06 -21.29 0.93
C LYS A 56 27.19 -20.72 1.78
N GLU A 57 28.45 -20.97 1.40
CA GLU A 57 29.63 -20.49 2.12
C GLU A 57 29.74 -18.96 2.08
N GLU A 58 29.36 -18.33 0.96
CA GLU A 58 29.34 -16.86 0.85
C GLU A 58 28.26 -16.26 1.76
N LEU A 59 27.08 -16.86 1.79
CA LEU A 59 25.97 -16.43 2.64
C LEU A 59 26.28 -16.64 4.12
N ASP A 60 26.83 -17.80 4.50
CA ASP A 60 27.23 -18.11 5.87
C ASP A 60 28.29 -17.10 6.38
N LYS A 61 29.28 -16.75 5.54
CA LYS A 61 30.27 -15.71 5.84
C LYS A 61 29.65 -14.31 5.97
N ALA A 62 28.64 -14.02 5.15
CA ALA A 62 27.90 -12.76 5.21
C ALA A 62 26.91 -12.71 6.38
N GLY A 63 26.63 -13.85 7.03
CA GLY A 63 25.64 -14.00 8.10
C GLY A 63 24.19 -14.09 7.59
N TYR A 64 23.98 -14.53 6.35
CA TYR A 64 22.67 -14.68 5.72
C TYR A 64 22.32 -16.14 5.47
N HIS A 65 21.03 -16.41 5.36
CA HIS A 65 20.48 -17.70 5.04
C HIS A 65 19.73 -17.63 3.71
N PHE A 66 19.97 -18.59 2.83
CA PHE A 66 19.19 -18.73 1.60
C PHE A 66 17.81 -19.27 1.94
N MET A 67 16.77 -18.60 1.44
CA MET A 67 15.39 -18.97 1.73
C MET A 67 14.84 -19.88 0.65
N GLU A 68 14.57 -21.14 0.98
CA GLU A 68 14.03 -22.11 0.04
C GLU A 68 12.53 -21.90 -0.24
N GLY A 69 12.06 -22.45 -1.37
CA GLY A 69 10.64 -22.42 -1.71
C GLY A 69 9.79 -23.25 -0.74
N GLY A 70 8.71 -22.66 -0.22
CA GLY A 70 7.77 -23.31 0.69
C GLY A 70 8.18 -23.30 2.17
N GLU A 71 9.36 -22.78 2.51
CA GLU A 71 9.79 -22.68 3.90
C GLU A 71 9.10 -21.51 4.62
N LYS A 72 8.46 -21.83 5.74
CA LYS A 72 7.86 -20.84 6.64
C LYS A 72 8.89 -20.36 7.65
N HIS A 73 8.87 -19.06 7.92
CA HIS A 73 9.70 -18.44 8.94
C HIS A 73 8.81 -17.79 9.99
N GLN A 74 8.95 -18.16 11.25
CA GLN A 74 8.10 -17.73 12.36
C GLN A 74 8.91 -17.01 13.44
N PHE A 75 8.31 -16.01 14.05
CA PHE A 75 8.85 -15.39 15.26
C PHE A 75 8.13 -15.97 16.46
N GLU A 76 8.90 -16.32 17.48
CA GLU A 76 8.40 -16.79 18.76
C GLU A 76 8.53 -15.68 19.81
N ALA A 77 7.39 -15.14 20.23
CA ALA A 77 7.29 -14.16 21.29
C ALA A 77 7.10 -14.87 22.64
N TYR A 78 7.89 -14.48 23.64
CA TYR A 78 7.79 -15.00 25.01
C TYR A 78 6.91 -14.10 25.85
N HIS A 79 6.10 -14.70 26.72
CA HIS A 79 5.22 -13.96 27.62
C HIS A 79 5.50 -14.36 29.07
N PRO A 80 5.41 -13.43 30.04
CA PRO A 80 5.59 -13.75 31.46
C PRO A 80 4.55 -14.74 31.99
N ASP A 81 3.30 -14.59 31.53
CA ASP A 81 2.12 -15.23 32.14
C ASP A 81 1.43 -16.26 31.22
N ARG A 82 1.97 -16.51 30.01
CA ARG A 82 1.38 -17.46 29.04
C ARG A 82 2.45 -18.17 28.22
N PRO A 83 2.14 -19.32 27.60
CA PRO A 83 3.06 -20.00 26.69
C PRO A 83 3.53 -19.08 25.54
N PRO A 84 4.71 -19.34 24.95
CA PRO A 84 5.19 -18.58 23.81
C PRO A 84 4.20 -18.61 22.65
N SER A 85 3.99 -17.47 22.01
CA SER A 85 3.16 -17.34 20.81
C SER A 85 4.05 -17.32 19.58
N ARG A 86 3.70 -18.08 18.55
CA ARG A 86 4.39 -18.08 17.26
C ARG A 86 3.51 -17.42 16.21
N PHE A 87 4.10 -16.57 15.39
CA PHE A 87 3.44 -16.04 14.21
C PHE A 87 4.37 -16.07 13.00
N THR A 88 3.79 -16.33 11.83
CA THR A 88 4.54 -16.30 10.57
C THR A 88 5.04 -14.88 10.29
N THR A 89 6.30 -14.78 9.90
CA THR A 89 6.98 -13.50 9.67
C THR A 89 7.15 -13.27 8.19
N HIS A 90 7.58 -14.31 7.49
CA HIS A 90 7.76 -14.32 6.05
C HIS A 90 7.79 -15.75 5.50
N LEU A 91 7.50 -15.87 4.21
CA LEU A 91 7.59 -17.11 3.44
C LEU A 91 7.78 -16.79 1.96
N ARG A 92 8.46 -17.67 1.23
CA ARG A 92 8.74 -17.57 -0.20
C ARG A 92 8.11 -18.77 -0.86
N LEU A 93 7.35 -18.55 -1.91
CA LEU A 93 6.78 -19.59 -2.75
C LEU A 93 7.50 -19.58 -4.08
N SER A 94 8.07 -20.73 -4.46
CA SER A 94 8.63 -20.90 -5.80
C SER A 94 7.52 -21.23 -6.80
N GLU A 95 7.89 -21.35 -8.07
CA GLU A 95 6.99 -21.82 -9.12
C GLU A 95 6.41 -23.21 -8.80
N ARG A 96 7.16 -24.05 -8.06
CA ARG A 96 6.71 -25.39 -7.65
C ARG A 96 5.55 -25.30 -6.65
N GLU A 97 5.70 -24.51 -5.59
CA GLU A 97 4.66 -24.37 -4.56
C GLU A 97 3.41 -23.70 -5.14
N LEU A 98 3.58 -22.72 -6.02
CA LEU A 98 2.44 -22.09 -6.73
C LEU A 98 1.72 -23.07 -7.66
N HIS A 99 2.45 -23.98 -8.30
CA HIS A 99 1.86 -25.04 -9.12
C HIS A 99 1.08 -26.04 -8.25
N GLN A 100 1.68 -26.50 -7.15
CA GLN A 100 1.07 -27.46 -6.22
C GLN A 100 -0.24 -26.94 -5.61
N CYS A 101 -0.33 -25.65 -5.33
CA CYS A 101 -1.57 -25.05 -4.83
C CYS A 101 -2.52 -24.54 -5.93
N GLY A 102 -2.23 -24.81 -7.22
CA GLY A 102 -3.09 -24.47 -8.35
C GLY A 102 -3.20 -22.97 -8.65
N LEU A 103 -2.22 -22.15 -8.22
CA LEU A 103 -2.23 -20.69 -8.37
C LEU A 103 -1.23 -20.15 -9.39
N LEU A 104 -0.37 -21.01 -9.96
CA LEU A 104 0.63 -20.63 -10.94
C LEU A 104 0.02 -20.01 -12.21
N GLU A 105 -1.08 -20.59 -12.71
CA GLU A 105 -1.75 -20.11 -13.93
C GLU A 105 -2.31 -18.69 -13.74
N GLY A 106 -3.01 -18.43 -12.63
CA GLY A 106 -3.52 -17.11 -12.31
C GLY A 106 -2.42 -16.05 -12.15
N LEU A 107 -1.24 -16.43 -11.63
CA LEU A 107 -0.08 -15.55 -11.64
C LEU A 107 0.46 -15.31 -13.06
N GLY A 108 0.41 -16.32 -13.93
CA GLY A 108 0.76 -16.21 -15.35
C GLY A 108 -0.12 -15.22 -16.11
N GLU A 109 -1.42 -15.25 -15.87
CA GLU A 109 -2.37 -14.30 -16.45
C GLU A 109 -2.06 -12.85 -16.02
N LEU A 110 -1.84 -12.63 -14.71
CA LEU A 110 -1.44 -11.31 -14.19
C LEU A 110 -0.14 -10.83 -14.81
N ARG A 111 0.84 -11.73 -14.95
CA ARG A 111 2.12 -11.44 -15.60
C ARG A 111 1.92 -11.05 -17.07
N GLN A 112 1.10 -11.79 -17.82
CA GLN A 112 0.79 -11.48 -19.22
C GLN A 112 0.14 -10.10 -19.36
N MET A 113 -0.85 -9.78 -18.51
CA MET A 113 -1.50 -8.46 -18.51
C MET A 113 -0.51 -7.34 -18.17
N ALA A 114 0.26 -7.50 -17.09
CA ALA A 114 1.18 -6.48 -16.62
C ALA A 114 2.33 -6.21 -17.61
N LEU A 115 2.81 -7.25 -18.31
CA LEU A 115 3.89 -7.13 -19.29
C LEU A 115 3.39 -6.71 -20.68
N ASN A 116 2.08 -6.70 -20.93
CA ASN A 116 1.55 -6.19 -22.20
C ASN A 116 1.92 -4.70 -22.38
N PRO A 117 2.60 -4.33 -23.48
CA PRO A 117 2.98 -2.94 -23.75
C PRO A 117 1.81 -1.94 -23.77
N GLU A 118 0.62 -2.37 -24.22
CA GLU A 118 -0.57 -1.52 -24.26
C GLU A 118 -1.07 -1.20 -22.85
N PHE A 119 -1.10 -2.21 -21.98
CA PHE A 119 -1.48 -2.02 -20.58
C PHE A 119 -0.57 -0.98 -19.91
N GLN A 120 0.74 -1.13 -20.05
CA GLN A 120 1.74 -0.20 -19.51
C GLN A 120 1.61 1.21 -20.10
N THR A 121 1.40 1.31 -21.42
CA THR A 121 1.19 2.60 -22.10
C THR A 121 -0.06 3.30 -21.56
N GLY A 122 -1.12 2.55 -21.29
CA GLY A 122 -2.34 3.06 -20.66
C GLY A 122 -2.12 3.59 -19.23
N LEU A 123 -1.33 2.87 -18.41
CA LEU A 123 -0.93 3.35 -17.07
C LEU A 123 -0.14 4.66 -17.17
N ALA A 124 0.87 4.71 -18.05
CA ALA A 124 1.73 5.87 -18.25
C ALA A 124 0.94 7.09 -18.77
N ALA A 125 0.05 6.88 -19.75
CA ALA A 125 -0.79 7.92 -20.31
C ALA A 125 -1.72 8.54 -19.26
N THR A 126 -2.34 7.69 -18.43
CA THR A 126 -3.21 8.15 -17.34
C THR A 126 -2.47 9.02 -16.34
N MET A 127 -1.27 8.59 -15.92
CA MET A 127 -0.50 9.33 -14.95
C MET A 127 0.14 10.62 -15.52
N LYS A 128 0.54 10.61 -16.79
CA LYS A 128 1.02 11.81 -17.51
C LYS A 128 -0.08 12.87 -17.63
N ARG A 129 -1.32 12.48 -17.90
CA ARG A 129 -2.48 13.39 -17.91
C ARG A 129 -2.72 14.04 -16.54
N ARG A 130 -2.60 13.27 -15.45
CA ARG A 130 -2.73 13.80 -14.08
C ARG A 130 -1.58 14.71 -13.68
N SER A 131 -0.36 14.36 -14.05
CA SER A 131 0.84 15.12 -13.72
C SER A 131 1.86 14.94 -14.84
N ALA A 132 2.05 15.97 -15.66
CA ALA A 132 3.01 15.93 -16.77
C ALA A 132 4.42 15.52 -16.32
N ASN A 133 4.82 15.90 -15.10
CA ASN A 133 6.12 15.55 -14.50
C ASN A 133 6.12 14.19 -13.78
N TYR A 134 5.09 13.35 -13.93
CA TYR A 134 5.01 12.05 -13.25
C TYR A 134 6.20 11.13 -13.61
N PRO A 135 6.56 10.94 -14.90
CA PRO A 135 7.71 10.10 -15.25
C PRO A 135 9.01 10.65 -14.64
N ALA A 136 9.12 11.98 -14.53
CA ALA A 136 10.24 12.64 -13.90
C ALA A 136 10.31 12.40 -12.37
N ARG A 137 9.20 12.11 -11.70
CA ARG A 137 9.13 11.98 -10.23
C ARG A 137 9.03 10.55 -9.72
N LYS A 138 8.29 9.69 -10.42
CA LYS A 138 7.92 8.34 -9.96
C LYS A 138 8.30 7.24 -10.95
N GLY A 139 8.92 7.59 -12.08
CA GLY A 139 9.34 6.61 -13.09
C GLY A 139 8.18 5.72 -13.54
N MET A 140 8.39 4.41 -13.50
CA MET A 140 7.40 3.38 -13.83
C MET A 140 6.87 2.64 -12.59
N LYS A 141 6.70 3.38 -11.48
CA LYS A 141 5.95 2.93 -10.30
C LYS A 141 4.52 3.43 -10.41
N TYR A 142 3.54 2.55 -10.19
CA TYR A 142 2.12 2.86 -10.31
C TYR A 142 1.36 2.33 -9.10
N ASP A 143 0.67 3.22 -8.39
CA ASP A 143 -0.24 2.84 -7.31
C ASP A 143 -1.61 2.51 -7.92
N ILE A 144 -2.12 1.30 -7.67
CA ILE A 144 -3.38 0.76 -8.19
C ILE A 144 -4.24 0.32 -6.99
N GLY A 145 -5.55 0.61 -7.01
CA GLY A 145 -6.46 0.31 -5.89
C GLY A 145 -6.95 1.54 -5.15
N VAL A 146 -7.21 1.40 -3.86
CA VAL A 146 -7.56 2.55 -2.99
C VAL A 146 -6.28 3.19 -2.49
N THR A 147 -6.18 4.51 -2.61
CA THR A 147 -4.99 5.27 -2.24
C THR A 147 -5.33 6.38 -1.27
N ARG A 148 -4.38 6.74 -0.41
CA ARG A 148 -4.46 7.94 0.43
C ARG A 148 -3.52 9.00 -0.14
N LYS A 149 -4.01 10.17 -0.59
CA LYS A 149 -3.14 11.28 -1.05
C LYS A 149 -2.57 12.04 0.15
N PRO A 150 -1.25 11.98 0.45
CA PRO A 150 -0.65 12.78 1.51
C PRO A 150 -0.65 14.26 1.10
N GLY A 151 -0.94 15.18 2.04
CA GLY A 151 -0.83 16.63 1.83
C GLY A 151 -2.01 17.31 1.10
N HIS A 152 -3.07 16.59 0.75
CA HIS A 152 -4.26 17.17 0.09
C HIS A 152 -5.49 17.11 1.01
N GLY A 153 -5.73 18.18 1.77
CA GLY A 153 -7.03 18.50 2.41
C GLY A 153 -7.69 17.39 3.24
N ALA A 154 -8.97 17.60 3.57
CA ALA A 154 -9.75 16.65 4.36
C ALA A 154 -9.96 15.30 3.64
N LYS A 155 -10.10 15.27 2.31
CA LYS A 155 -10.41 14.07 1.52
C LYS A 155 -9.17 13.29 1.09
N LYS A 156 -8.79 12.25 1.84
CA LYS A 156 -7.52 11.54 1.62
C LYS A 156 -7.71 10.20 0.93
N LEU A 157 -8.72 9.41 1.30
CA LEU A 157 -9.02 8.07 0.80
C LEU A 157 -9.82 8.13 -0.51
N GLN A 158 -9.25 7.64 -1.61
CA GLN A 158 -9.88 7.73 -2.93
C GLN A 158 -9.40 6.60 -3.84
N MET A 159 -10.13 6.33 -4.92
CA MET A 159 -9.63 5.41 -5.95
C MET A 159 -8.37 6.01 -6.60
N ALA A 160 -7.38 5.16 -6.86
CA ALA A 160 -6.22 5.56 -7.64
C ALA A 160 -6.66 6.16 -8.98
N GLU A 161 -5.94 7.17 -9.46
CA GLU A 161 -6.25 7.83 -10.74
C GLU A 161 -6.40 6.83 -11.89
N ILE A 162 -5.56 5.80 -11.86
CA ILE A 162 -5.51 4.70 -12.82
C ILE A 162 -6.85 3.98 -12.90
N LEU A 163 -7.52 3.74 -11.76
CA LEU A 163 -8.83 3.09 -11.74
C LEU A 163 -9.98 4.05 -12.09
N ARG A 164 -9.85 5.33 -11.75
CA ARG A 164 -10.89 6.34 -12.05
C ARG A 164 -11.02 6.66 -13.53
N ARG A 165 -9.93 6.50 -14.28
CA ARG A 165 -9.90 6.72 -15.74
C ARG A 165 -9.88 5.43 -16.54
N ASP A 166 -10.20 4.32 -15.90
CA ASP A 166 -10.22 3.00 -16.52
C ASP A 166 -11.55 2.78 -17.26
N GLU A 167 -11.63 3.32 -18.48
CA GLU A 167 -12.81 3.25 -19.34
C GLU A 167 -13.04 1.83 -19.89
N ASP A 168 -11.95 1.12 -20.22
CA ASP A 168 -11.96 -0.24 -20.77
C ASP A 168 -12.12 -1.36 -19.70
N GLY A 169 -12.02 -1.01 -18.42
CA GLY A 169 -12.14 -1.94 -17.29
C GLY A 169 -10.92 -2.85 -17.05
N SER A 170 -9.88 -2.78 -17.88
CA SER A 170 -8.72 -3.68 -17.81
C SER A 170 -7.90 -3.51 -16.53
N ARG A 171 -7.77 -2.29 -16.01
CA ARG A 171 -6.96 -1.99 -14.80
C ARG A 171 -7.72 -2.38 -13.54
N LYS A 172 -9.05 -2.24 -13.56
CA LYS A 172 -9.95 -2.73 -12.53
C LYS A 172 -9.93 -4.26 -12.47
N GLU A 173 -9.99 -4.94 -13.62
CA GLU A 173 -9.91 -6.39 -13.69
C GLU A 173 -8.55 -6.91 -13.17
N PHE A 174 -7.44 -6.28 -13.60
CA PHE A 174 -6.11 -6.60 -13.08
C PHE A 174 -6.04 -6.46 -11.56
N PHE A 175 -6.55 -5.35 -11.01
CA PHE A 175 -6.63 -5.13 -9.56
C PHE A 175 -7.45 -6.22 -8.86
N HIS A 176 -8.63 -6.56 -9.40
CA HIS A 176 -9.49 -7.59 -8.83
C HIS A 176 -8.82 -8.96 -8.78
N ARG A 177 -8.23 -9.42 -9.89
CA ARG A 177 -7.51 -10.70 -9.96
C ARG A 177 -6.32 -10.76 -9.00
N ALA A 178 -5.52 -9.70 -8.95
CA ALA A 178 -4.37 -9.62 -8.06
C ALA A 178 -4.77 -9.72 -6.58
N ARG A 179 -5.91 -9.13 -6.18
CA ARG A 179 -6.41 -9.20 -4.80
C ARG A 179 -6.88 -10.60 -4.46
N ILE A 180 -7.64 -11.22 -5.35
CA ILE A 180 -8.14 -12.59 -5.15
C ILE A 180 -6.98 -13.56 -5.04
N LEU A 181 -5.99 -13.45 -5.93
CA LEU A 181 -4.82 -14.31 -5.91
C LEU A 181 -4.03 -14.15 -4.60
N GLY A 182 -3.76 -12.90 -4.20
CA GLY A 182 -3.06 -12.62 -2.95
C GLY A 182 -3.78 -13.17 -1.73
N GLN A 183 -5.11 -13.01 -1.67
CA GLN A 183 -5.88 -13.53 -0.55
C GLN A 183 -5.87 -15.05 -0.49
N LYS A 184 -6.06 -15.73 -1.64
CA LYS A 184 -5.97 -17.20 -1.70
C LYS A 184 -4.62 -17.71 -1.19
N LEU A 185 -3.53 -16.99 -1.48
CA LEU A 185 -2.20 -17.35 -0.99
C LEU A 185 -2.10 -17.24 0.53
N LEU A 186 -2.67 -16.18 1.12
CA LEU A 186 -2.74 -16.04 2.58
C LEU A 186 -3.57 -17.17 3.20
N ASP A 187 -4.74 -17.47 2.63
CA ASP A 187 -5.64 -18.51 3.14
C ASP A 187 -4.97 -19.91 3.15
N ILE A 188 -4.16 -20.21 2.13
CA ILE A 188 -3.49 -21.51 1.99
C ILE A 188 -2.23 -21.59 2.85
N TRP A 189 -1.37 -20.57 2.79
CA TRP A 189 -0.01 -20.64 3.35
C TRP A 189 0.11 -20.05 4.74
N ILE A 190 -0.84 -19.23 5.14
CA ILE A 190 -0.93 -18.68 6.49
C ILE A 190 -2.35 -18.96 6.99
N PRO A 191 -2.81 -20.23 7.08
CA PRO A 191 -4.17 -20.53 7.54
C PRO A 191 -4.42 -20.04 8.96
N GLU A 192 -3.36 -19.99 9.79
CA GLU A 192 -3.42 -19.35 11.09
C GLU A 192 -3.85 -17.87 10.97
N TYR A 193 -3.60 -17.20 9.86
CA TYR A 193 -4.10 -15.84 9.65
C TYR A 193 -5.63 -15.75 9.79
N LYS A 194 -6.36 -16.79 9.39
CA LYS A 194 -7.82 -16.90 9.51
C LYS A 194 -8.26 -17.30 10.92
N ASP A 195 -7.54 -18.23 11.55
CA ASP A 195 -7.97 -18.85 12.82
C ASP A 195 -7.32 -18.27 14.10
N THR A 196 -6.07 -17.77 14.02
CA THR A 196 -5.35 -17.20 15.18
C THR A 196 -5.71 -15.75 15.48
N HIS A 197 -6.53 -15.11 14.65
CA HIS A 197 -6.80 -13.68 14.77
C HIS A 197 -8.29 -13.37 14.69
N SER A 198 -9.01 -13.76 15.75
CA SER A 198 -10.28 -13.14 16.15
C SER A 198 -10.26 -11.61 16.01
N PHE A 199 -9.07 -11.00 16.12
CA PHE A 199 -8.89 -9.58 15.90
C PHE A 199 -9.22 -9.14 14.46
N GLN A 200 -9.07 -9.94 13.41
CA GLN A 200 -9.36 -9.49 12.04
C GLN A 200 -10.85 -9.35 11.80
N ASP A 201 -11.65 -10.29 12.29
CA ASP A 201 -13.11 -10.14 12.28
C ASP A 201 -13.53 -8.93 13.13
N VAL A 202 -12.89 -8.75 14.30
CA VAL A 202 -13.08 -7.58 15.16
C VAL A 202 -12.72 -6.29 14.40
N GLU A 203 -11.55 -6.24 13.77
CA GLU A 203 -11.05 -5.08 13.04
C GLU A 203 -11.85 -4.84 11.77
N TRP A 204 -12.27 -5.87 11.05
CA TRP A 204 -13.13 -5.81 9.87
C TRP A 204 -14.42 -5.04 10.16
N HIS A 205 -15.11 -5.45 11.23
CA HIS A 205 -16.32 -4.77 11.67
C HIS A 205 -16.07 -3.35 12.19
N ARG A 206 -14.89 -3.08 12.77
CA ARG A 206 -14.50 -1.73 13.26
C ARG A 206 -13.96 -0.81 12.16
N ASN A 207 -13.40 -1.35 11.08
CA ASN A 207 -12.64 -0.65 10.05
C ASN A 207 -13.24 -0.89 8.68
N ALA A 208 -14.15 -0.01 8.28
CA ALA A 208 -14.81 -0.19 6.99
C ALA A 208 -13.83 -0.22 5.81
N ALA A 209 -12.69 0.46 5.84
CA ALA A 209 -11.76 0.39 4.72
C ALA A 209 -11.08 -0.98 4.54
N MET A 210 -11.15 -1.90 5.51
CA MET A 210 -10.82 -3.30 5.26
C MET A 210 -11.85 -3.92 4.30
N THR A 211 -13.11 -3.48 4.37
CA THR A 211 -14.24 -4.03 3.63
C THR A 211 -14.40 -3.52 2.20
N PHE A 212 -13.31 -3.02 1.60
CA PHE A 212 -13.23 -2.92 0.14
C PHE A 212 -13.17 -4.30 -0.54
N GLY A 213 -13.00 -5.41 0.18
CA GLY A 213 -13.16 -6.77 -0.36
C GLY A 213 -14.37 -7.49 0.23
N GLU A 214 -14.55 -8.78 -0.08
CA GLU A 214 -15.52 -9.65 0.63
C GLU A 214 -15.00 -10.04 2.01
N GLU A 215 -15.86 -10.65 2.85
CA GLU A 215 -15.47 -11.18 4.17
C GLU A 215 -14.27 -12.14 4.11
N THR A 216 -14.03 -12.74 2.94
CA THR A 216 -12.89 -13.60 2.69
C THR A 216 -11.64 -12.85 2.22
N ASN A 217 -11.74 -11.60 1.77
CA ASN A 217 -10.65 -10.80 1.18
C ASN A 217 -10.48 -9.45 1.87
N THR A 218 -10.09 -9.51 3.14
CA THR A 218 -10.20 -8.37 4.05
C THR A 218 -8.95 -7.51 4.15
N THR A 219 -7.83 -8.00 3.62
CA THR A 219 -6.51 -7.53 4.06
C THR A 219 -5.74 -6.81 2.97
N LEU A 220 -6.02 -7.12 1.70
CA LEU A 220 -5.29 -6.58 0.56
C LEU A 220 -6.06 -5.43 -0.09
N ASN A 221 -5.68 -4.19 0.21
CA ASN A 221 -6.46 -2.99 -0.16
C ASN A 221 -5.73 -2.02 -1.11
N SER A 222 -4.40 -2.11 -1.18
CA SER A 222 -3.56 -1.27 -2.03
C SER A 222 -2.56 -2.13 -2.79
N MET A 223 -2.25 -1.73 -4.02
CA MET A 223 -1.22 -2.35 -4.84
C MET A 223 -0.27 -1.31 -5.40
N GLN A 224 0.97 -1.72 -5.57
CA GLN A 224 2.00 -0.97 -6.26
C GLN A 224 2.60 -1.87 -7.34
N LEU A 225 2.49 -1.45 -8.58
CA LEU A 225 3.10 -2.11 -9.72
C LEU A 225 4.36 -1.36 -10.13
N ASN A 226 5.49 -2.06 -10.18
CA ASN A 226 6.80 -1.48 -10.49
C ASN A 226 7.40 -2.15 -11.71
N TYR A 227 7.86 -1.35 -12.66
CA TYR A 227 8.59 -1.83 -13.82
C TYR A 227 10.03 -1.33 -13.82
N THR A 228 10.96 -2.15 -14.31
CA THR A 228 12.36 -1.80 -14.50
C THR A 228 12.84 -2.34 -15.84
N LYS A 229 13.08 -1.46 -16.80
CA LYS A 229 13.58 -1.86 -18.12
C LYS A 229 14.93 -2.57 -18.00
N GLN A 230 15.11 -3.65 -18.76
CA GLN A 230 16.38 -4.35 -18.83
C GLN A 230 17.50 -3.38 -19.28
N GLY A 231 18.68 -3.51 -18.69
CA GLY A 231 19.84 -2.68 -19.03
C GLY A 231 19.78 -1.23 -18.54
N THR A 232 18.74 -0.84 -17.79
CA THR A 232 18.69 0.47 -17.15
C THR A 232 19.31 0.36 -15.76
N ALA A 233 20.23 1.26 -15.40
CA ALA A 233 20.75 1.30 -14.03
C ALA A 233 19.58 1.44 -13.06
N VAL A 234 19.54 0.60 -12.01
CA VAL A 234 18.42 0.55 -11.04
C VAL A 234 18.16 1.92 -10.38
N ALA A 235 19.21 2.73 -10.24
CA ALA A 235 19.11 4.10 -9.74
C ALA A 235 18.26 5.02 -10.65
N ASP A 236 18.30 4.81 -11.97
CA ASP A 236 17.59 5.63 -12.96
C ASP A 236 16.13 5.19 -13.17
N SER A 237 15.84 3.89 -13.04
CA SER A 237 14.50 3.33 -13.29
C SER A 237 13.52 3.54 -12.11
N LEU A 238 14.02 3.48 -10.87
CA LEU A 238 13.20 3.58 -9.65
C LEU A 238 13.26 4.95 -8.96
N LYS A 239 14.23 5.83 -9.32
CA LYS A 239 14.48 7.18 -8.74
C LYS A 239 14.67 7.26 -7.23
N GLU A 240 14.61 6.13 -6.55
CA GLU A 240 15.14 5.85 -5.23
C GLU A 240 16.10 4.68 -5.49
N LYS A 241 17.38 4.76 -5.05
CA LYS A 241 18.19 3.54 -5.03
C LYS A 241 17.41 2.48 -4.26
N ALA A 242 17.67 1.19 -4.49
CA ALA A 242 17.12 0.13 -3.65
C ALA A 242 17.70 0.25 -2.23
N HIS A 243 17.27 1.28 -1.52
CA HIS A 243 17.62 1.60 -0.18
C HIS A 243 16.89 0.59 0.69
N LEU A 244 17.61 0.10 1.68
CA LEU A 244 17.01 -0.57 2.80
C LEU A 244 15.84 0.28 3.32
N ARG A 245 14.66 -0.34 3.31
CA ARG A 245 13.43 0.28 3.77
C ARG A 245 12.58 -0.73 4.53
N CYS A 246 11.67 -0.20 5.31
CA CYS A 246 10.58 -0.92 5.93
C CYS A 246 9.30 -0.23 5.51
N ASP A 247 8.24 -0.99 5.24
CA ASP A 247 6.93 -0.45 4.89
C ASP A 247 6.19 0.00 6.15
N LYS A 248 6.77 0.96 6.89
CA LYS A 248 6.29 1.45 8.19
C LYS A 248 4.84 1.96 8.23
N ASP A 249 4.26 2.22 7.06
CA ASP A 249 2.88 2.66 6.90
C ASP A 249 1.90 1.49 6.67
N ASP A 250 2.42 0.26 6.63
CA ASP A 250 1.66 -0.99 6.58
C ASP A 250 1.18 -1.41 7.96
N GLN A 251 0.13 -2.22 7.98
CA GLN A 251 -0.42 -2.79 9.19
C GLN A 251 0.57 -3.79 9.77
N PRO A 252 1.05 -3.56 11.00
CA PRO A 252 2.02 -4.44 11.66
C PRO A 252 1.62 -5.92 11.69
N THR A 253 0.32 -6.16 11.89
CA THR A 253 -0.26 -7.49 12.08
C THR A 253 -0.76 -8.13 10.78
N SER A 254 -0.52 -7.51 9.62
CA SER A 254 -0.93 -8.04 8.32
C SER A 254 0.26 -8.27 7.41
N TYR A 255 -0.02 -9.03 6.35
CA TYR A 255 0.99 -9.45 5.40
C TYR A 255 0.92 -8.65 4.11
N SER A 256 2.09 -8.22 3.68
CA SER A 256 2.36 -7.70 2.35
C SER A 256 2.79 -8.85 1.44
N ILE A 257 2.36 -8.81 0.17
CA ILE A 257 2.61 -9.86 -0.81
C ILE A 257 3.30 -9.25 -2.02
N VAL A 258 4.47 -9.79 -2.39
CA VAL A 258 5.21 -9.41 -3.60
C VAL A 258 5.09 -10.53 -4.62
N PHE A 259 4.54 -10.21 -5.79
CA PHE A 259 4.55 -11.07 -6.96
C PHE A 259 5.72 -10.67 -7.86
N PHE A 260 6.64 -11.60 -8.09
CA PHE A 260 7.74 -11.43 -9.03
C PHE A 260 7.29 -11.92 -10.40
N MET A 261 7.09 -10.97 -11.33
CA MET A 261 6.52 -11.20 -12.66
C MET A 261 7.47 -10.80 -13.78
N SER A 262 8.76 -10.68 -13.48
CA SER A 262 9.79 -10.22 -14.41
C SER A 262 9.86 -11.05 -15.71
N ASN A 263 10.38 -10.45 -16.77
CA ASN A 263 10.66 -11.11 -18.03
C ASN A 263 12.00 -10.58 -18.54
N PHE A 264 13.08 -11.31 -18.26
CA PHE A 264 14.42 -10.95 -18.68
C PHE A 264 14.96 -11.98 -19.68
N ASP A 265 16.03 -11.62 -20.38
CA ASP A 265 16.78 -12.59 -21.19
C ASP A 265 17.68 -13.47 -20.33
N ASP A 266 18.05 -14.65 -20.84
CA ASP A 266 18.85 -15.67 -20.13
C ASP A 266 20.22 -15.16 -19.63
N GLY A 267 20.74 -14.10 -20.26
CA GLY A 267 21.97 -13.41 -19.86
C GLY A 267 21.82 -12.45 -18.68
N TYR A 268 20.62 -12.31 -18.12
CA TYR A 268 20.31 -11.30 -17.12
C TYR A 268 19.82 -11.93 -15.82
N CYS A 269 20.42 -11.53 -14.71
CA CYS A 269 19.99 -11.87 -13.36
C CYS A 269 18.85 -10.92 -12.94
N PRO A 270 17.70 -11.44 -12.45
CA PRO A 270 16.64 -10.59 -11.91
C PRO A 270 17.02 -9.94 -10.58
N GLY A 271 18.17 -10.31 -10.01
CA GLY A 271 18.64 -9.89 -8.71
C GLY A 271 18.04 -10.70 -7.58
N HIS A 272 18.15 -10.15 -6.39
CA HIS A 272 17.78 -10.75 -5.12
C HIS A 272 16.82 -9.84 -4.38
N PHE A 273 15.93 -10.48 -3.63
CA PHE A 273 15.22 -9.83 -2.56
C PHE A 273 15.89 -10.23 -1.24
N ILE A 274 16.21 -9.22 -0.43
CA ILE A 274 17.02 -9.39 0.78
C ILE A 274 16.23 -8.85 1.95
N ASN A 275 15.94 -9.73 2.90
CA ASN A 275 15.34 -9.38 4.16
C ASN A 275 16.45 -9.19 5.21
N ASN A 276 16.67 -7.94 5.56
CA ASN A 276 17.76 -7.60 6.47
C ASN A 276 17.41 -7.83 7.94
N THR A 277 16.12 -7.87 8.26
CA THR A 277 15.64 -8.14 9.63
C THR A 277 15.98 -9.58 10.01
N TRP A 278 15.63 -10.51 9.14
CA TRP A 278 15.76 -11.95 9.38
C TRP A 278 17.01 -12.57 8.77
N ARG A 279 17.84 -11.74 8.09
CA ARG A 279 19.03 -12.16 7.36
C ARG A 279 18.74 -13.26 6.33
N THR A 280 17.61 -13.14 5.64
CA THR A 280 17.24 -14.08 4.58
C THR A 280 17.40 -13.43 3.20
N ILE A 281 17.76 -14.25 2.22
CA ILE A 281 17.96 -13.83 0.83
C ILE A 281 17.41 -14.89 -0.12
N PHE A 282 16.82 -14.43 -1.21
CA PHE A 282 16.41 -15.29 -2.31
C PHE A 282 16.43 -14.52 -3.64
N PRO A 283 16.56 -15.23 -4.76
CA PRO A 283 16.47 -14.63 -6.10
C PRO A 283 15.09 -14.04 -6.36
N ALA A 284 15.01 -12.89 -7.02
CA ALA A 284 13.77 -12.27 -7.47
C ALA A 284 13.25 -12.92 -8.77
N SER A 285 13.29 -14.26 -8.86
CA SER A 285 12.95 -14.98 -10.09
C SER A 285 11.48 -14.78 -10.47
N PRO A 286 11.15 -14.81 -11.77
CA PRO A 286 9.74 -14.79 -12.19
C PRO A 286 8.98 -15.99 -11.63
N PHE A 287 7.66 -15.81 -11.46
CA PHE A 287 6.76 -16.81 -10.87
C PHE A 287 7.12 -17.19 -9.44
N GLN A 288 7.57 -16.20 -8.68
CA GLN A 288 7.74 -16.34 -7.24
C GLN A 288 6.82 -15.39 -6.50
N VAL A 289 6.47 -15.78 -5.29
CA VAL A 289 5.74 -14.93 -4.36
C VAL A 289 6.52 -14.84 -3.06
N TYR A 290 6.62 -13.63 -2.54
CA TYR A 290 7.12 -13.40 -1.19
C TYR A 290 6.02 -12.78 -0.34
N ILE A 291 5.71 -13.42 0.78
CA ILE A 291 4.75 -12.93 1.76
C ILE A 291 5.54 -12.56 3.00
N PHE A 292 5.33 -11.36 3.54
CA PHE A 292 6.06 -10.89 4.72
C PHE A 292 5.22 -9.88 5.51
N SER A 293 5.49 -9.75 6.80
CA SER A 293 4.81 -8.77 7.66
C SER A 293 5.31 -7.35 7.37
N GLY A 294 4.40 -6.37 7.46
CA GLY A 294 4.64 -4.97 7.07
C GLY A 294 5.75 -4.22 7.83
N ARG A 295 6.38 -4.84 8.84
CA ARG A 295 7.46 -4.24 9.64
C ARG A 295 8.85 -4.80 9.34
N THR A 296 8.99 -5.50 8.23
CA THR A 296 10.27 -6.08 7.83
C THR A 296 11.13 -5.05 7.10
N TRP A 297 12.40 -4.91 7.51
CA TRP A 297 13.42 -4.23 6.73
C TRP A 297 13.93 -5.09 5.57
N TYR A 298 13.80 -4.57 4.36
CA TYR A 298 14.21 -5.27 3.15
C TYR A 298 14.75 -4.31 2.09
N TYR A 299 15.40 -4.88 1.08
CA TYR A 299 15.79 -4.21 -0.15
C TYR A 299 15.92 -5.23 -1.28
N SER A 300 16.11 -4.74 -2.51
CA SER A 300 16.42 -5.57 -3.67
C SER A 300 17.79 -5.18 -4.22
N ALA A 301 18.59 -6.13 -4.68
CA ALA A 301 19.93 -5.84 -5.21
C ALA A 301 20.35 -6.86 -6.29
N GLY A 302 21.46 -6.63 -6.98
CA GLY A 302 22.01 -7.60 -7.94
C GLY A 302 21.21 -7.81 -9.22
N ALA A 303 20.25 -6.94 -9.56
CA ALA A 303 19.59 -7.02 -10.86
C ALA A 303 20.54 -6.47 -11.95
N GLY A 304 20.84 -7.27 -12.97
CA GLY A 304 21.84 -6.89 -13.97
C GLY A 304 22.24 -8.04 -14.88
N ALA A 305 23.11 -7.76 -15.85
CA ALA A 305 23.76 -8.83 -16.61
C ALA A 305 24.56 -9.73 -15.67
N TYR A 306 24.56 -11.04 -15.92
CA TYR A 306 25.46 -11.94 -15.22
C TYR A 306 26.92 -11.52 -15.48
N PRO A 307 27.83 -11.67 -14.51
CA PRO A 307 29.26 -11.47 -14.75
C PRO A 307 29.75 -12.33 -15.92
N GLU A 308 30.71 -11.84 -16.70
CA GLU A 308 31.21 -12.53 -17.90
C GLU A 308 31.70 -13.96 -17.62
N TRP A 309 32.28 -14.19 -16.44
CA TRP A 309 32.75 -15.51 -15.99
C TRP A 309 31.61 -16.47 -15.60
N VAL A 310 30.41 -15.96 -15.32
CA VAL A 310 29.20 -16.75 -15.08
C VAL A 310 28.52 -17.03 -16.42
N GLY A 311 29.09 -17.95 -17.20
CA GLY A 311 28.56 -18.36 -18.50
C GLY A 311 27.26 -19.19 -18.42
N PRO A 312 26.62 -19.49 -19.57
CA PRO A 312 25.46 -20.39 -19.63
C PRO A 312 25.74 -21.74 -18.94
N GLY A 313 24.78 -22.26 -18.17
CA GLY A 313 24.93 -23.51 -17.42
C GLY A 313 25.78 -23.44 -16.14
N HIS A 314 26.37 -22.27 -15.82
CA HIS A 314 27.10 -22.09 -14.58
C HIS A 314 26.17 -22.23 -13.35
N PRO A 315 26.59 -22.90 -12.25
CA PRO A 315 25.75 -23.14 -11.06
C PRO A 315 25.29 -21.87 -10.33
N LEU A 316 25.92 -20.72 -10.61
CA LEU A 316 25.55 -19.41 -10.06
C LEU A 316 24.56 -18.63 -10.94
N ARG A 317 24.05 -19.25 -12.00
CA ARG A 317 22.88 -18.75 -12.71
C ARG A 317 21.61 -19.31 -12.07
N LEU A 318 20.52 -18.58 -12.27
CA LEU A 318 19.18 -19.11 -12.05
C LEU A 318 19.04 -20.50 -12.69
N PRO A 319 18.59 -21.51 -11.94
CA PRO A 319 18.23 -22.78 -12.54
C PRO A 319 17.06 -22.58 -13.50
N ALA A 320 16.97 -23.47 -14.49
CA ALA A 320 15.77 -23.56 -15.32
C ALA A 320 14.54 -23.86 -14.43
N PRO A 321 13.36 -23.32 -14.77
CA PRO A 321 12.14 -23.59 -14.02
C PRO A 321 11.89 -25.09 -13.89
N SER A 322 11.53 -25.56 -12.69
CA SER A 322 11.24 -26.99 -12.47
C SER A 322 9.87 -27.42 -12.98
N VAL A 323 9.00 -26.46 -13.32
CA VAL A 323 7.65 -26.69 -13.85
C VAL A 323 7.47 -25.93 -15.14
N GLN A 324 6.58 -26.42 -16.02
CA GLN A 324 6.23 -25.70 -17.23
C GLN A 324 5.49 -24.40 -16.85
N LEU A 325 6.10 -23.27 -17.17
CA LEU A 325 5.53 -21.96 -16.90
C LEU A 325 4.50 -21.57 -17.98
N PRO A 326 3.45 -20.80 -17.63
CA PRO A 326 2.54 -20.21 -18.60
C PRO A 326 3.27 -19.41 -19.68
N THR A 327 2.96 -19.70 -20.94
CA THR A 327 3.53 -19.00 -22.10
C THR A 327 3.04 -17.56 -22.14
N LEU A 328 3.94 -16.61 -22.41
CA LEU A 328 3.55 -15.22 -22.65
C LEU A 328 2.97 -15.06 -24.06
N ASP A 329 1.96 -14.20 -24.16
CA ASP A 329 1.56 -13.64 -25.44
C ASP A 329 2.76 -12.98 -26.16
N PRO A 330 2.88 -13.04 -27.49
CA PRO A 330 4.00 -12.46 -28.23
C PRO A 330 4.30 -10.99 -27.89
N LEU A 331 3.27 -10.16 -27.67
CA LEU A 331 3.46 -8.76 -27.30
C LEU A 331 4.10 -8.63 -25.92
N ALA A 332 3.63 -9.41 -24.94
CA ALA A 332 4.20 -9.46 -23.60
C ALA A 332 5.60 -10.10 -23.58
N ALA A 333 5.84 -11.13 -24.41
CA ALA A 333 7.11 -11.83 -24.52
C ALA A 333 8.24 -10.92 -25.02
N SER A 334 7.91 -10.01 -25.93
CA SER A 334 8.85 -8.99 -26.44
C SER A 334 9.26 -7.96 -25.39
N ASN A 335 8.50 -7.85 -24.29
CA ASN A 335 8.74 -6.85 -23.26
C ASN A 335 9.74 -7.36 -22.21
N LYS A 336 11.03 -7.08 -22.45
CA LYS A 336 12.14 -7.50 -21.60
C LYS A 336 12.38 -6.50 -20.45
N MET A 337 11.77 -6.75 -19.30
CA MET A 337 11.87 -5.91 -18.12
C MET A 337 11.53 -6.65 -16.82
N GLY A 338 12.02 -6.09 -15.70
CA GLY A 338 11.57 -6.45 -14.37
C GLY A 338 10.17 -5.92 -14.12
N CYS A 339 9.33 -6.76 -13.52
CA CYS A 339 7.96 -6.41 -13.14
C CYS A 339 7.68 -7.00 -11.77
N ASN A 340 7.49 -6.14 -10.77
CA ASN A 340 7.15 -6.53 -9.41
C ASN A 340 5.86 -5.84 -9.00
N MET A 341 4.88 -6.64 -8.56
CA MET A 341 3.67 -6.11 -7.95
C MET A 341 3.73 -6.37 -6.46
N VAL A 342 3.51 -5.33 -5.67
CA VAL A 342 3.42 -5.46 -4.23
C VAL A 342 2.04 -5.06 -3.76
N VAL A 343 1.44 -5.92 -2.95
CA VAL A 343 0.10 -5.74 -2.40
C VAL A 343 0.26 -5.51 -0.90
N TYR A 344 -0.13 -4.33 -0.45
CA TYR A 344 0.11 -3.88 0.94
C TYR A 344 -1.22 -3.71 1.70
N PRO A 345 -1.32 -4.22 2.93
CA PRO A 345 -2.32 -3.82 3.90
C PRO A 345 -1.88 -2.51 4.55
N THR A 346 -2.15 -1.36 3.92
CA THR A 346 -1.71 -0.09 4.51
C THR A 346 -2.55 0.29 5.73
N ARG A 347 -1.90 0.49 6.89
CA ARG A 347 -2.52 0.92 8.16
C ARG A 347 -3.37 2.18 7.98
N ARG A 348 -2.93 3.06 7.07
CA ARG A 348 -3.60 4.32 6.76
C ARG A 348 -4.91 4.16 6.01
N LEU A 349 -5.12 3.03 5.33
CA LEU A 349 -6.44 2.71 4.79
C LEU A 349 -7.35 2.19 5.90
N LEU A 350 -6.88 1.36 6.84
CA LEU A 350 -7.72 0.68 7.83
C LEU A 350 -8.51 1.59 8.76
N ASN A 351 -7.90 2.64 9.29
CA ASN A 351 -8.57 3.54 10.24
C ASN A 351 -8.82 4.93 9.63
N PRO A 352 -9.66 5.03 8.60
CA PRO A 352 -10.00 6.30 8.00
C PRO A 352 -10.95 7.05 8.93
N MET A 353 -10.70 8.35 9.11
CA MET A 353 -11.71 9.22 9.72
C MET A 353 -12.79 9.54 8.69
N PHE A 354 -14.02 9.83 9.14
CA PHE A 354 -15.13 10.18 8.25
C PHE A 354 -14.78 11.27 7.23
N LYS A 355 -14.10 12.33 7.69
CA LYS A 355 -13.62 13.43 6.86
C LYS A 355 -12.67 13.01 5.74
N GLU A 356 -12.03 11.85 5.87
CA GLU A 356 -11.01 11.33 4.97
C GLU A 356 -11.56 10.58 3.76
N PHE A 357 -12.82 10.19 3.74
CA PHE A 357 -13.42 9.51 2.61
C PHE A 357 -13.73 10.46 1.45
N ASN A 358 -13.27 10.09 0.25
CA ASN A 358 -13.77 10.69 -0.97
C ASN A 358 -15.16 10.13 -1.28
N ILE A 359 -16.07 11.04 -1.64
CA ILE A 359 -17.47 10.77 -2.00
C ILE A 359 -17.60 9.71 -3.10
N GLU A 360 -16.66 9.66 -4.05
CA GLU A 360 -16.69 8.71 -5.17
C GLU A 360 -16.75 7.23 -4.71
N ILE A 361 -16.21 6.91 -3.53
CA ILE A 361 -16.24 5.55 -2.96
C ILE A 361 -17.67 5.19 -2.51
N TRP A 362 -18.44 6.20 -2.07
CA TRP A 362 -19.83 6.06 -1.65
C TRP A 362 -20.81 5.97 -2.84
N GLN A 363 -20.38 6.42 -4.02
CA GLN A 363 -21.21 6.44 -5.23
C GLN A 363 -21.11 5.12 -6.00
N PRO A 364 -21.98 4.86 -7.01
CA PRO A 364 -21.89 3.67 -7.85
C PRO A 364 -20.51 3.47 -8.51
N GLN A 365 -19.76 4.55 -8.80
CA GLN A 365 -18.37 4.50 -9.27
C GLN A 365 -17.46 3.74 -8.32
N GLY A 366 -17.70 3.87 -7.02
CA GLY A 366 -16.95 3.20 -5.98
C GLY A 366 -17.09 1.69 -6.04
N ARG A 367 -18.11 1.13 -6.70
CA ARG A 367 -18.33 -0.32 -6.82
C ARG A 367 -17.10 -1.06 -7.33
N HIS A 368 -16.28 -0.43 -8.17
CA HIS A 368 -15.09 -1.06 -8.75
C HIS A 368 -13.98 -1.38 -7.75
N VAL A 369 -14.00 -0.78 -6.56
CA VAL A 369 -13.08 -1.19 -5.48
C VAL A 369 -13.67 -2.24 -4.57
N PHE A 370 -14.95 -2.57 -4.72
CA PHE A 370 -15.65 -3.68 -4.04
C PHE A 370 -15.82 -4.86 -4.99
N THR A 371 -16.07 -6.05 -4.45
CA THR A 371 -16.33 -7.24 -5.29
C THR A 371 -17.71 -7.17 -5.94
N ASN A 372 -18.71 -6.69 -5.20
CA ASN A 372 -20.10 -6.62 -5.64
C ASN A 372 -20.88 -5.50 -4.92
N ILE A 373 -22.15 -5.33 -5.27
CA ILE A 373 -23.00 -4.27 -4.70
C ILE A 373 -23.35 -4.53 -3.23
N GLN A 374 -23.51 -5.79 -2.82
CA GLN A 374 -23.76 -6.15 -1.44
C GLN A 374 -22.62 -5.63 -0.58
N THR A 375 -21.38 -6.02 -0.87
CA THR A 375 -20.18 -5.60 -0.13
C THR A 375 -20.08 -4.08 0.00
N GLN A 376 -20.41 -3.33 -1.05
CA GLN A 376 -20.45 -1.87 -0.99
C GLN A 376 -21.53 -1.35 -0.02
N GLN A 377 -22.74 -1.91 -0.04
CA GLN A 377 -23.82 -1.48 0.86
C GLN A 377 -23.53 -1.82 2.32
N GLU A 378 -22.98 -3.00 2.57
CA GLU A 378 -22.57 -3.41 3.90
C GLU A 378 -21.42 -2.53 4.43
N TRP A 379 -20.48 -2.15 3.57
CA TRP A 379 -19.44 -1.18 3.91
C TRP A 379 -20.03 0.17 4.33
N LYS A 380 -21.01 0.69 3.58
CA LYS A 380 -21.70 1.95 3.90
C LYS A 380 -22.41 1.89 5.24
N LEU A 381 -23.12 0.78 5.49
CA LEU A 381 -23.80 0.52 6.76
C LEU A 381 -22.82 0.60 7.95
N ARG A 382 -21.67 -0.09 7.85
CA ARG A 382 -20.66 -0.09 8.92
C ARG A 382 -20.07 1.30 9.16
N ILE A 383 -19.78 2.07 8.10
CA ILE A 383 -19.37 3.49 8.26
C ILE A 383 -20.45 4.30 8.95
N PHE A 384 -21.71 4.12 8.56
CA PHE A 384 -22.81 4.86 9.12
C PHE A 384 -23.01 4.56 10.61
N ILE A 385 -22.88 3.30 11.03
CA ILE A 385 -22.86 2.92 12.45
C ILE A 385 -21.66 3.56 13.17
N LYS A 386 -20.45 3.45 12.60
CA LYS A 386 -19.21 4.02 13.19
C LYS A 386 -19.26 5.52 13.39
N GLN A 387 -19.93 6.23 12.49
CA GLN A 387 -19.94 7.69 12.44
C GLN A 387 -21.32 8.28 12.72
N GLU A 388 -22.24 7.50 13.30
CA GLU A 388 -23.65 7.89 13.46
C GLU A 388 -23.82 9.24 14.16
N VAL A 389 -23.08 9.46 15.25
CA VAL A 389 -23.12 10.71 16.02
C VAL A 389 -22.67 11.89 15.16
N MET A 390 -21.60 11.70 14.36
CA MET A 390 -21.14 12.71 13.41
C MET A 390 -22.21 13.01 12.34
N PHE A 391 -22.91 11.99 11.83
CA PHE A 391 -24.01 12.18 10.90
C PHE A 391 -25.18 12.96 11.53
N LYS A 392 -25.56 12.62 12.77
CA LYS A 392 -26.61 13.32 13.53
C LYS A 392 -26.25 14.78 13.77
N ILE A 393 -25.01 15.08 14.15
CA ILE A 393 -24.52 16.45 14.32
C ILE A 393 -24.60 17.20 12.99
N VAL A 394 -24.08 16.63 11.89
CA VAL A 394 -24.12 17.27 10.57
C VAL A 394 -25.56 17.53 10.11
N ALA A 395 -26.49 16.61 10.38
CA ALA A 395 -27.90 16.76 10.06
C ALA A 395 -28.63 17.81 10.93
N ALA A 396 -28.15 18.08 12.14
CA ALA A 396 -28.73 19.07 13.06
C ALA A 396 -28.27 20.51 12.77
N LEU A 397 -27.20 20.69 12.00
CA LEU A 397 -26.70 22.01 11.61
C LEU A 397 -27.62 22.64 10.57
N ARG A 398 -27.81 23.95 10.65
CA ARG A 398 -28.67 24.66 9.70
C ARG A 398 -27.97 24.83 8.35
N THR A 399 -28.79 24.87 7.29
CA THR A 399 -28.32 25.01 5.90
C THR A 399 -27.45 26.24 5.68
N ASP A 400 -27.85 27.37 6.26
CA ASP A 400 -27.14 28.65 6.19
C ASP A 400 -25.78 28.60 6.90
N GLU A 401 -25.71 27.96 8.08
CA GLU A 401 -24.44 27.73 8.81
C GLU A 401 -23.48 26.90 7.94
N LEU A 402 -23.97 25.80 7.35
CA LEU A 402 -23.15 24.90 6.53
C LEU A 402 -22.65 25.53 5.23
N LEU A 403 -23.40 26.46 4.64
CA LEU A 403 -23.05 27.11 3.37
C LEU A 403 -22.07 28.28 3.52
N GLN A 404 -21.74 28.67 4.75
CA GLN A 404 -20.77 29.72 5.02
C GLN A 404 -19.38 29.37 4.44
N LYS A 405 -18.69 30.35 3.82
CA LYS A 405 -17.37 30.14 3.17
C LYS A 405 -16.32 29.54 4.09
N HIS A 406 -16.42 29.81 5.40
CA HIS A 406 -15.52 29.30 6.43
C HIS A 406 -15.83 27.85 6.87
N PHE A 407 -16.95 27.26 6.45
CA PHE A 407 -17.23 25.85 6.76
C PHE A 407 -16.36 24.90 5.92
N PRO A 408 -15.78 23.85 6.53
CA PRO A 408 -14.92 22.92 5.82
C PRO A 408 -15.62 22.30 4.59
N GLN A 409 -14.98 22.41 3.42
CA GLN A 409 -15.54 21.95 2.15
C GLN A 409 -16.00 20.48 2.18
N TRP A 410 -15.37 19.62 2.98
CA TRP A 410 -15.78 18.22 3.09
C TRP A 410 -17.17 18.07 3.71
N ILE A 411 -17.54 18.91 4.67
CA ILE A 411 -18.86 18.90 5.33
C ILE A 411 -19.93 19.39 4.37
N ARG A 412 -19.65 20.49 3.67
CA ARG A 412 -20.55 21.00 2.63
C ARG A 412 -20.90 19.93 1.61
N ASN A 413 -19.90 19.20 1.12
CA ASN A 413 -20.12 18.13 0.15
C ASN A 413 -20.93 16.95 0.74
N TRP A 414 -20.67 16.57 2.00
CA TRP A 414 -21.37 15.47 2.66
C TRP A 414 -22.81 15.83 3.04
N TRP A 415 -23.04 17.04 3.55
CA TRP A 415 -24.38 17.55 3.81
C TRP A 415 -25.21 17.53 2.53
N TRP A 416 -24.65 18.00 1.41
CA TRP A 416 -25.33 17.99 0.11
C TRP A 416 -25.73 16.57 -0.34
N MET A 417 -24.91 15.54 -0.05
CA MET A 417 -25.29 14.15 -0.31
C MET A 417 -26.47 13.69 0.55
N ILE A 418 -26.48 14.07 1.83
CA ILE A 418 -27.53 13.71 2.78
C ILE A 418 -28.85 14.41 2.44
N THR A 419 -28.80 15.63 1.90
CA THR A 419 -29.97 16.47 1.70
C THR A 419 -30.52 16.50 0.27
N PHE A 420 -29.68 16.48 -0.77
CA PHE A 420 -30.12 16.69 -2.18
C PHE A 420 -30.04 15.47 -3.07
N ALA A 421 -29.47 14.37 -2.58
CA ALA A 421 -29.61 13.07 -3.21
C ALA A 421 -30.27 12.10 -2.22
N PRO A 422 -31.54 12.35 -1.83
CA PRO A 422 -32.31 11.48 -0.96
C PRO A 422 -32.54 10.09 -1.55
N ASP A 423 -31.96 9.80 -2.73
CA ASP A 423 -32.00 8.55 -3.46
C ASP A 423 -30.60 7.86 -3.47
N MET A 424 -29.51 8.55 -3.09
CA MET A 424 -28.12 8.02 -3.11
C MET A 424 -27.70 7.24 -1.86
N PHE A 425 -28.44 7.36 -0.76
CA PHE A 425 -28.36 6.38 0.33
C PHE A 425 -29.06 5.06 -0.05
N TRP A 426 -29.80 5.05 -1.16
CA TRP A 426 -30.90 4.10 -1.37
C TRP A 426 -30.81 3.31 -2.68
N HIS A 427 -30.24 3.83 -3.78
CA HIS A 427 -30.28 3.11 -5.07
C HIS A 427 -28.97 2.43 -5.47
N GLY A 428 -29.11 1.15 -5.85
CA GLY A 428 -28.19 0.49 -6.80
C GLY A 428 -28.35 1.10 -8.20
N ALA A 429 -27.22 1.18 -8.91
CA ALA A 429 -27.00 1.86 -10.19
C ALA A 429 -28.17 1.96 -11.20
N GLY A 430 -28.35 3.18 -11.73
CA GLY A 430 -29.07 3.50 -12.96
C GLY A 430 -29.12 5.01 -13.20
N ASP A 431 -28.28 5.53 -14.09
CA ASP A 431 -28.49 6.75 -14.91
C ASP A 431 -28.28 8.21 -14.40
N LEU A 432 -27.93 8.52 -13.15
CA LEU A 432 -27.88 9.94 -12.71
C LEU A 432 -26.50 10.63 -12.66
N LEU A 433 -25.47 10.04 -13.24
CA LEU A 433 -24.07 10.38 -12.90
C LEU A 433 -23.47 11.59 -13.60
N GLY A 434 -23.98 11.99 -14.76
CA GLY A 434 -23.49 13.17 -15.48
C GLY A 434 -24.01 14.50 -14.95
N ASP A 435 -25.25 14.50 -14.46
CA ASP A 435 -25.98 15.73 -14.16
C ASP A 435 -25.73 16.23 -12.74
N ALA A 436 -25.48 15.35 -11.77
CA ALA A 436 -25.26 15.77 -10.38
C ALA A 436 -23.93 16.52 -10.18
N GLU A 437 -22.84 16.10 -10.83
CA GLU A 437 -21.52 16.75 -10.72
C GLU A 437 -21.47 18.09 -11.48
N LYS A 438 -22.09 18.14 -12.68
CA LYS A 438 -22.27 19.38 -13.46
C LYS A 438 -23.19 20.37 -12.75
N SER A 439 -24.31 19.90 -12.20
CA SER A 439 -25.26 20.74 -11.47
C SER A 439 -24.66 21.25 -10.17
N SER A 440 -23.87 20.42 -9.46
CA SER A 440 -23.15 20.87 -8.25
C SER A 440 -22.12 21.94 -8.60
N SER A 441 -21.30 21.72 -9.64
CA SER A 441 -20.31 22.71 -10.07
C SER A 441 -20.97 24.01 -10.53
N ALA A 442 -22.06 23.94 -11.30
CA ALA A 442 -22.80 25.12 -11.76
C ALA A 442 -23.49 25.87 -10.61
N TYR A 443 -24.05 25.14 -9.63
CA TYR A 443 -24.70 25.73 -8.47
C TYR A 443 -23.70 26.42 -7.55
N PHE A 444 -22.57 25.78 -7.22
CA PHE A 444 -21.53 26.39 -6.38
C PHE A 444 -20.85 27.57 -7.09
N ASN A 445 -20.61 27.48 -8.40
CA ASN A 445 -20.11 28.63 -9.18
C ASN A 445 -21.13 29.79 -9.16
N GLY A 446 -22.42 29.53 -9.34
CA GLY A 446 -23.46 30.55 -9.26
C GLY A 446 -23.64 31.15 -7.86
N LEU A 447 -23.37 30.39 -6.80
CA LEU A 447 -23.39 30.87 -5.43
C LEU A 447 -22.14 31.71 -5.09
N GLU A 448 -20.97 31.31 -5.59
CA GLU A 448 -19.75 32.11 -5.51
C GLU A 448 -19.87 33.42 -6.29
N GLU A 449 -20.50 33.41 -7.46
CA GLU A 449 -20.84 34.62 -8.22
C GLU A 449 -21.83 35.52 -7.48
N LYS A 450 -22.88 34.96 -6.86
CA LYS A 450 -23.82 35.73 -6.02
C LYS A 450 -23.16 36.34 -4.79
N LEU A 451 -22.30 35.59 -4.10
CA LEU A 451 -21.56 36.10 -2.93
C LEU A 451 -20.50 37.13 -3.33
N ALA A 452 -19.95 37.07 -4.54
CA ALA A 452 -19.09 38.11 -5.09
C ALA A 452 -19.86 39.38 -5.50
N LEU A 453 -21.11 39.21 -5.94
CA LEU A 453 -22.06 40.31 -6.20
C LEU A 453 -22.52 41.00 -4.91
N ASP A 454 -22.68 40.25 -3.82
CA ASP A 454 -23.02 40.83 -2.51
C ASP A 454 -21.81 41.54 -1.89
N SER A 455 -20.58 41.02 -2.02
CA SER A 455 -19.37 41.71 -1.56
C SER A 455 -19.02 42.97 -2.35
N THR A 456 -19.34 43.02 -3.66
CA THR A 456 -19.21 44.25 -4.47
C THR A 456 -20.29 45.28 -4.16
N ARG A 457 -21.37 44.87 -3.48
CA ARG A 457 -22.40 45.79 -2.97
C ARG A 457 -21.96 46.48 -1.68
N ASP A 458 -21.13 45.81 -0.88
CA ASP A 458 -20.50 46.38 0.31
C ASP A 458 -19.26 47.23 -0.03
N GLU A 459 -18.52 46.91 -1.10
CA GLU A 459 -17.36 47.70 -1.57
C GLU A 459 -17.73 49.02 -2.29
N ASN A 460 -18.99 49.19 -2.73
CA ASN A 460 -19.44 50.45 -3.33
C ASN A 460 -19.62 51.61 -2.31
N ASN A 461 -19.37 51.36 -1.02
CA ASN A 461 -19.35 52.39 0.02
C ASN A 461 -17.94 52.85 0.43
N GLU A 462 -16.86 52.25 -0.10
CA GLU A 462 -15.49 52.71 0.14
C GLU A 462 -14.73 52.93 -1.18
N GLN A 463 -14.96 54.13 -1.72
CA GLN A 463 -14.03 54.95 -2.50
C GLN A 463 -12.96 54.25 -3.38
N ASN A 464 -13.17 54.40 -4.70
CA ASN A 464 -12.22 55.03 -5.63
C ASN A 464 -10.74 55.04 -5.22
N THR A 465 -9.92 54.20 -5.86
CA THR A 465 -8.69 54.66 -6.53
C THR A 465 -8.11 53.57 -7.46
N ASN A 466 -7.70 54.03 -8.65
CA ASN A 466 -7.16 53.29 -9.78
C ASN A 466 -5.93 52.43 -9.43
N ALA A 467 -5.81 51.24 -10.04
CA ALA A 467 -4.86 50.97 -11.13
C ALA A 467 -4.77 49.47 -11.48
N THR A 468 -5.18 49.17 -12.72
CA THR A 468 -4.50 48.31 -13.70
C THR A 468 -3.56 47.21 -13.18
N LEU A 469 -3.95 45.93 -13.36
CA LEU A 469 -2.98 44.85 -13.60
C LEU A 469 -3.62 43.70 -14.39
N GLN A 470 -3.21 43.60 -15.64
CA GLN A 470 -3.43 42.46 -16.53
C GLN A 470 -2.90 41.18 -15.87
N SER A 471 -3.76 40.19 -15.61
CA SER A 471 -3.33 38.87 -15.13
C SER A 471 -3.31 37.85 -16.28
N ASN A 472 -2.18 37.79 -17.00
CA ASN A 472 -1.74 36.54 -17.62
C ASN A 472 -1.20 35.63 -16.51
N GLY A 473 -2.04 34.72 -16.02
CA GLY A 473 -1.65 33.82 -14.93
C GLY A 473 -2.37 32.49 -15.04
N ARG A 474 -1.62 31.43 -15.38
CA ARG A 474 -2.03 30.04 -15.19
C ARG A 474 -2.71 29.90 -13.82
N LYS A 475 -4.00 29.58 -13.80
CA LYS A 475 -4.73 29.20 -12.58
C LYS A 475 -4.07 27.93 -12.01
N LYS A 476 -3.03 28.11 -11.17
CA LYS A 476 -2.62 27.09 -10.20
C LYS A 476 -3.88 26.81 -9.40
N ARG A 477 -4.40 25.57 -9.45
CA ARG A 477 -5.38 25.11 -8.47
C ARG A 477 -4.74 25.31 -7.09
N ALA A 478 -5.16 26.37 -6.40
CA ALA A 478 -4.67 26.69 -5.07
C ALA A 478 -5.07 25.53 -4.16
N GLY A 479 -4.09 24.97 -3.45
CA GLY A 479 -4.40 24.14 -2.30
C GLY A 479 -5.15 24.99 -1.26
N PRO A 480 -5.85 24.37 -0.30
CA PRO A 480 -6.50 25.09 0.79
C PRO A 480 -5.48 26.01 1.48
N SER A 481 -5.86 27.26 1.73
CA SER A 481 -5.01 28.26 2.37
C SER A 481 -4.57 27.79 3.76
N LYS A 482 -3.51 28.39 4.32
CA LYS A 482 -3.09 28.07 5.70
C LYS A 482 -4.22 28.32 6.72
N GLU A 483 -5.03 29.34 6.45
CA GLU A 483 -6.21 29.69 7.22
C GLU A 483 -7.30 28.61 7.11
N ASP A 484 -7.62 28.14 5.90
CA ASP A 484 -8.54 27.01 5.69
C ASP A 484 -8.08 25.74 6.40
N GLN A 485 -6.75 25.50 6.43
CA GLN A 485 -6.17 24.35 7.13
C GLN A 485 -6.28 24.50 8.65
N ALA A 486 -6.11 25.72 9.19
CA ALA A 486 -6.27 26.00 10.62
C ALA A 486 -7.74 25.85 11.03
N ILE A 487 -8.68 26.46 10.29
CA ILE A 487 -10.12 26.33 10.51
C ILE A 487 -10.55 24.87 10.42
N THR A 488 -10.08 24.12 9.43
CA THR A 488 -10.40 22.68 9.30
C THR A 488 -9.92 21.88 10.52
N ARG A 489 -8.77 22.24 11.11
CA ARG A 489 -8.23 21.57 12.30
C ARG A 489 -9.02 21.92 13.56
N GLU A 490 -9.28 23.21 13.80
CA GLU A 490 -10.06 23.68 14.96
C GLU A 490 -11.47 23.13 14.93
N PHE A 491 -12.13 23.22 13.78
CA PHE A 491 -13.44 22.64 13.57
C PHE A 491 -13.42 21.12 13.75
N SER A 492 -12.43 20.42 13.20
CA SER A 492 -12.31 18.97 13.43
C SER A 492 -12.21 18.62 14.92
N ALA A 493 -11.39 19.37 15.67
CA ALA A 493 -11.20 19.15 17.10
C ALA A 493 -12.49 19.43 17.88
N TYR A 494 -13.21 20.50 17.53
CA TYR A 494 -14.51 20.83 18.12
C TYR A 494 -15.54 19.71 17.89
N TYR A 495 -15.61 19.17 16.68
CA TYR A 495 -16.54 18.06 16.37
C TYR A 495 -16.13 16.76 17.04
N GLU A 496 -14.84 16.46 17.11
CA GLU A 496 -14.35 15.30 17.85
C GLU A 496 -14.70 15.43 19.34
N SER A 497 -14.66 16.63 19.92
CA SER A 497 -15.14 16.89 21.30
C SER A 497 -16.65 16.69 21.42
N LEU A 498 -17.43 17.32 20.54
CA LEU A 498 -18.89 17.23 20.54
C LEU A 498 -19.38 15.79 20.33
N SER A 499 -18.68 15.02 19.49
CA SER A 499 -19.01 13.62 19.24
C SER A 499 -18.86 12.74 20.48
N LYS A 500 -17.90 13.05 21.36
CA LYS A 500 -17.73 12.37 22.65
C LYS A 500 -18.86 12.72 23.60
N GLU A 501 -19.25 14.00 23.65
CA GLU A 501 -20.37 14.46 24.49
C GLU A 501 -21.70 13.81 24.07
N TRP A 502 -21.90 13.61 22.77
CA TRP A 502 -23.12 13.05 22.18
C TRP A 502 -23.06 11.52 22.01
N GLU A 503 -22.02 10.86 22.49
CA GLU A 503 -21.83 9.42 22.31
C GLU A 503 -22.94 8.59 22.99
N CYS A 504 -23.53 9.12 24.07
CA CYS A 504 -24.69 8.52 24.74
C CYS A 504 -25.97 8.49 23.89
N LEU A 505 -26.04 9.26 22.80
CA LEU A 505 -27.19 9.34 21.88
C LEU A 505 -27.06 8.38 20.69
N ARG A 506 -26.07 7.48 20.69
CA ARG A 506 -25.88 6.47 19.65
C ARG A 506 -27.06 5.48 19.67
N THR A 507 -27.60 5.17 18.49
CA THR A 507 -28.67 4.18 18.34
C THR A 507 -28.09 2.79 18.54
N THR A 508 -28.77 1.96 19.33
CA THR A 508 -28.39 0.55 19.54
C THR A 508 -29.31 -0.43 18.79
N ASP A 509 -30.35 0.07 18.13
CA ASP A 509 -31.28 -0.73 17.33
C ASP A 509 -30.68 -1.09 15.95
N PRO A 510 -30.30 -2.37 15.71
CA PRO A 510 -29.76 -2.78 14.41
C PRO A 510 -30.77 -2.64 13.28
N ASP A 511 -32.07 -2.80 13.54
CA ASP A 511 -33.11 -2.78 12.51
C ASP A 511 -33.32 -1.36 11.97
N TRP A 512 -33.12 -0.35 12.80
CA TRP A 512 -33.04 1.05 12.38
C TRP A 512 -31.93 1.25 11.34
N PHE A 513 -30.74 0.68 11.55
CA PHE A 513 -29.64 0.81 10.60
C PHE A 513 -29.87 0.01 9.32
N VAL A 514 -30.28 -1.25 9.42
CA VAL A 514 -30.47 -2.15 8.26
C VAL A 514 -31.51 -1.58 7.29
N LYS A 515 -32.62 -1.05 7.80
CA LYS A 515 -33.68 -0.45 6.96
C LYS A 515 -33.21 0.75 6.13
N ARG A 516 -32.05 1.34 6.46
CA ARG A 516 -31.46 2.50 5.75
C ARG A 516 -30.66 2.14 4.50
N PHE A 517 -30.34 0.87 4.30
CA PHE A 517 -29.48 0.42 3.20
C PHE A 517 -30.12 -0.76 2.50
N TRP A 518 -30.06 -0.81 1.18
CA TRP A 518 -30.59 -1.90 0.37
C TRP A 518 -29.97 -1.91 -1.02
N TRP A 519 -30.18 -2.98 -1.77
CA TRP A 519 -29.83 -3.07 -3.19
C TRP A 519 -30.83 -3.95 -3.94
N ILE A 520 -30.78 -3.90 -5.27
CA ILE A 520 -31.42 -4.90 -6.13
C ILE A 520 -30.41 -5.99 -6.40
N ASP A 521 -30.74 -7.21 -5.99
CA ASP A 521 -29.92 -8.38 -6.23
C ASP A 521 -29.82 -8.63 -7.76
N PRO A 522 -28.61 -8.67 -8.34
CA PRO A 522 -28.45 -8.78 -9.78
C PRO A 522 -28.86 -10.15 -10.34
N THR A 523 -28.95 -11.18 -9.49
CA THR A 523 -29.32 -12.55 -9.87
C THR A 523 -30.83 -12.76 -9.79
N THR A 524 -31.47 -12.23 -8.76
CA THR A 524 -32.91 -12.46 -8.49
C THR A 524 -33.80 -11.28 -8.85
N GLY A 525 -33.24 -10.08 -9.03
CA GLY A 525 -33.99 -8.84 -9.23
C GLY A 525 -34.75 -8.34 -7.99
N ALA A 526 -34.60 -9.03 -6.85
CA ALA A 526 -35.31 -8.69 -5.62
C ALA A 526 -34.61 -7.56 -4.84
N LYS A 527 -35.40 -6.79 -4.08
CA LYS A 527 -34.87 -5.82 -3.12
C LYS A 527 -34.34 -6.56 -1.89
N THR A 528 -33.04 -6.43 -1.64
CA THR A 528 -32.31 -7.10 -0.56
C THR A 528 -31.69 -6.07 0.39
N TYR A 529 -31.51 -6.46 1.65
CA TYR A 529 -30.98 -5.61 2.72
C TYR A 529 -29.69 -6.22 3.30
N PRO A 530 -28.81 -5.40 3.90
CA PRO A 530 -27.66 -5.93 4.62
C PRO A 530 -28.07 -6.88 5.75
N SER A 531 -27.18 -7.81 6.11
CA SER A 531 -27.44 -8.73 7.23
C SER A 531 -27.64 -7.98 8.56
N ARG A 532 -28.72 -8.34 9.27
CA ARG A 532 -28.99 -7.83 10.63
C ARG A 532 -27.90 -8.25 11.63
N ASP A 533 -27.41 -9.49 11.52
CA ASP A 533 -26.35 -10.02 12.38
C ASP A 533 -25.08 -9.17 12.28
N MET A 534 -24.73 -8.75 11.06
CA MET A 534 -23.60 -7.86 10.83
C MET A 534 -23.77 -6.50 11.50
N ALA A 535 -24.97 -5.91 11.48
CA ALA A 535 -25.24 -4.64 12.17
C ALA A 535 -25.06 -4.80 13.68
N VAL A 536 -25.60 -5.88 14.26
CA VAL A 536 -25.43 -6.23 15.69
C VAL A 536 -23.95 -6.36 16.06
N LYS A 537 -23.19 -7.16 15.31
CA LYS A 537 -21.75 -7.34 15.53
C LYS A 537 -20.99 -6.04 15.43
N THR A 538 -21.30 -5.22 14.43
CA THR A 538 -20.64 -3.92 14.20
C THR A 538 -20.88 -2.95 15.36
N ILE A 539 -22.12 -2.83 15.84
CA ILE A 539 -22.47 -1.99 17.00
C ILE A 539 -21.71 -2.44 18.25
N ALA A 540 -21.70 -3.73 18.52
CA ALA A 540 -21.02 -4.29 19.69
C ALA A 540 -19.50 -4.04 19.64
N LEU A 541 -18.86 -4.30 18.50
CA LEU A 541 -17.41 -4.20 18.35
C LEU A 541 -16.90 -2.75 18.36
N ILE A 542 -17.66 -1.81 17.81
CA ILE A 542 -17.31 -0.38 17.89
C ILE A 542 -17.41 0.12 19.34
N SER A 543 -18.37 -0.39 20.10
CA SER A 543 -18.60 0.02 21.50
C SER A 543 -17.60 -0.58 22.48
N ALA A 544 -17.00 -1.74 22.16
CA ALA A 544 -16.10 -2.47 23.06
C ALA A 544 -14.66 -1.92 23.11
N GLY A 545 -14.26 -1.01 22.22
CA GLY A 545 -12.89 -0.48 22.14
C GLY A 545 -11.86 -1.48 21.56
N PRO A 546 -10.55 -1.19 21.63
CA PRO A 546 -9.50 -2.08 21.15
C PRO A 546 -9.44 -3.41 21.91
N SER A 547 -9.30 -4.53 21.19
CA SER A 547 -9.07 -5.83 21.82
C SER A 547 -7.69 -5.87 22.49
N LYS A 548 -7.62 -6.30 23.76
CA LYS A 548 -6.34 -6.49 24.48
C LYS A 548 -5.38 -7.40 23.72
N GLN A 549 -5.90 -8.46 23.10
CA GLN A 549 -5.09 -9.40 22.31
C GLN A 549 -4.42 -8.73 21.09
N LEU A 550 -5.12 -7.78 20.46
CA LEU A 550 -4.56 -7.01 19.34
C LEU A 550 -3.44 -6.09 19.81
N VAL A 551 -3.64 -5.41 20.95
CA VAL A 551 -2.63 -4.52 21.54
C VAL A 551 -1.37 -5.31 21.90
N ASP A 552 -1.53 -6.43 22.60
CA ASP A 552 -0.40 -7.30 22.97
C ASP A 552 0.39 -7.75 21.73
N LEU A 553 -0.31 -8.14 20.64
CA LEU A 553 0.34 -8.57 19.40
C LEU A 553 1.03 -7.41 18.66
N GLU A 554 0.41 -6.22 18.61
CA GLU A 554 1.04 -5.04 18.03
C GLU A 554 2.35 -4.69 18.76
N ASP A 555 2.39 -4.87 20.08
CA ASP A 555 3.56 -4.69 20.93
C ASP A 555 4.62 -5.77 20.70
N ASP A 556 4.24 -7.05 20.60
CA ASP A 556 5.15 -8.15 20.26
C ASP A 556 5.84 -7.92 18.90
N VAL A 557 5.05 -7.54 17.89
CA VAL A 557 5.55 -7.19 16.56
C VAL A 557 6.40 -5.91 16.65
N ALA A 558 5.99 -4.90 17.43
CA ALA A 558 6.81 -3.70 17.59
C ALA A 558 8.18 -4.03 18.21
N GLN A 559 8.23 -4.93 19.19
CA GLN A 559 9.48 -5.36 19.80
C GLN A 559 10.35 -6.17 18.84
N ALA A 560 9.75 -7.08 18.06
CA ALA A 560 10.47 -7.92 17.12
C ALA A 560 11.03 -7.15 15.92
N TYR A 561 10.35 -6.08 15.49
CA TYR A 561 10.62 -5.42 14.21
C TYR A 561 10.83 -3.88 14.26
N ASP A 562 10.22 -3.18 15.22
CA ASP A 562 10.01 -1.72 15.20
C ASP A 562 10.47 -1.04 16.50
N GLY A 563 11.63 -1.42 17.03
CA GLY A 563 12.31 -0.71 18.15
C GLY A 563 12.72 0.75 17.84
N PHE A 564 12.18 1.36 16.79
CA PHE A 564 12.64 2.60 16.15
C PHE A 564 11.61 3.73 16.14
N HIS A 565 10.53 3.64 16.93
CA HIS A 565 9.43 4.62 16.99
C HIS A 565 9.82 6.11 17.22
N GLY A 566 11.12 6.46 17.28
CA GLY A 566 11.63 7.84 17.40
C GLY A 566 12.76 8.26 16.44
N TYR A 567 13.20 7.46 15.46
CA TYR A 567 14.31 7.88 14.58
C TYR A 567 13.86 8.96 13.58
N LYS A 568 14.31 10.21 13.80
CA LYS A 568 14.09 11.37 12.91
C LYS A 568 15.29 11.69 12.00
N GLY A 569 16.35 10.88 12.04
CA GLY A 569 17.56 11.10 11.25
C GLY A 569 17.48 10.56 9.82
N GLU A 570 18.37 11.01 8.95
CA GLU A 570 18.59 10.38 7.64
C GLU A 570 19.37 9.08 7.81
N THR A 571 19.07 8.08 6.97
CA THR A 571 19.79 6.80 6.93
C THR A 571 21.19 7.02 6.40
N ILE A 572 22.21 7.02 7.27
CA ILE A 572 23.61 7.07 6.85
C ILE A 572 24.05 5.64 6.51
N PHE A 573 24.32 5.39 5.23
CA PHE A 573 25.10 4.22 4.82
C PHE A 573 26.57 4.56 5.11
N THR A 574 27.23 3.77 5.94
CA THR A 574 28.69 3.74 5.92
C THR A 574 29.12 3.11 4.60
N GLU A 575 29.71 3.90 3.70
CA GLU A 575 30.53 3.36 2.62
C GLU A 575 31.59 2.42 3.21
N PRO A 576 31.94 1.31 2.54
CA PRO A 576 33.00 0.45 3.02
C PRO A 576 34.28 1.28 3.13
N GLU A 577 34.95 1.17 4.27
CA GLU A 577 36.25 1.77 4.49
C GLU A 577 37.17 1.46 3.30
N SER A 578 37.78 2.52 2.77
CA SER A 578 38.68 2.52 1.64
C SER A 578 39.75 1.43 1.79
N ARG A 579 39.60 0.33 1.04
CA ARG A 579 40.73 -0.54 0.73
C ARG A 579 41.69 0.27 -0.15
N ALA A 580 42.97 0.30 0.26
CA ALA A 580 44.02 0.92 -0.53
C ALA A 580 44.13 0.23 -1.91
N PHE A 581 44.32 1.06 -2.94
CA PHE A 581 44.55 0.71 -4.34
C PHE A 581 45.55 -0.44 -4.49
N ASP A 582 45.21 -1.46 -5.27
CA ASP A 582 46.05 -2.62 -5.54
C ASP A 582 46.48 -2.61 -7.02
N PRO A 583 47.71 -2.12 -7.33
CA PRO A 583 48.19 -1.98 -8.69
C PRO A 583 48.31 -3.29 -9.47
N ALA A 584 48.22 -4.46 -8.81
CA ALA A 584 48.31 -5.76 -9.48
C ALA A 584 46.96 -6.25 -10.03
N ILE A 585 45.84 -5.66 -9.60
CA ILE A 585 44.48 -6.00 -10.05
C ILE A 585 43.86 -4.85 -10.86
N ASP A 586 44.25 -3.60 -10.57
CA ASP A 586 43.59 -2.39 -11.11
C ASP A 586 44.24 -1.83 -12.40
N THR A 587 45.12 -2.58 -13.07
CA THR A 587 45.65 -2.19 -14.40
C THR A 587 45.11 -3.08 -15.52
N VAL A 588 44.10 -2.58 -16.23
CA VAL A 588 43.76 -2.98 -17.61
C VAL A 588 43.76 -1.71 -18.48
N PRO A 589 44.36 -1.74 -19.68
CA PRO A 589 44.98 -0.57 -20.28
C PRO A 589 44.01 0.38 -20.97
N VAL A 590 44.39 1.66 -20.86
CA VAL A 590 43.86 2.84 -21.54
C VAL A 590 43.98 2.66 -23.06
N ASN A 591 42.86 2.75 -23.80
CA ASN A 591 42.93 2.91 -25.25
C ASN A 591 42.93 4.43 -25.58
N PRO A 592 43.78 4.89 -26.51
CA PRO A 592 44.16 6.28 -26.66
C PRO A 592 43.29 7.00 -27.69
N GLY A 593 43.28 8.33 -27.58
CA GLY A 593 42.88 9.21 -28.67
C GLY A 593 41.69 10.09 -28.29
N TRP A 594 42.00 11.26 -27.72
CA TRP A 594 41.56 12.56 -28.25
C TRP A 594 42.17 13.68 -27.39
N VAL A 595 43.34 14.13 -27.80
CA VAL A 595 43.84 15.52 -27.63
C VAL A 595 44.02 15.95 -29.09
N PRO A 596 43.55 17.14 -29.54
CA PRO A 596 44.15 18.41 -29.10
C PRO A 596 43.21 19.64 -29.26
N ILE A 597 43.54 20.92 -29.04
CA ILE A 597 44.75 21.73 -28.82
C ILE A 597 44.30 23.03 -28.09
N SER A 598 45.20 23.68 -27.34
CA SER A 598 45.40 25.15 -27.15
C SER A 598 44.24 26.00 -26.59
N CYS A 599 44.41 26.81 -25.55
CA CYS A 599 45.58 27.56 -25.09
C CYS A 599 45.78 27.45 -23.56
#